data_AF-A0A1I0KRF4-F1
#
_entry.id   AF-A0A1I0KRF4-F1
#
_cell.length_a   1.000
_cell.length_b   1.000
_cell.length_c   1.000
_cell.angle_alpha   90.00
_cell.angle_beta   90.00
_cell.angle_gamma   90.00
#
_symmetry.space_group_name_H-M   'P 1'
#
loop_
_entity.id
_entity.type
_entity.pdbx_description
1 polymer ?
#
loop_
_entity_poly.entity_id
_entity_poly.type
_entity_poly.pdbx_seq_one_letter_code
_entity_poly.pdbx_strand_id
1 'polypeptide(L)'
;MNRFLCLLALTLLVSPLPGCRSSGAAATAAPVQTPLPDVFGPLDWNTDAARLRARFPEAHVEEGPGTEHSHQVDAEGRELTTWEALARNARLEPFGTVELHVMRFEAKPPAMLIIQRTDSPHEVCTAGNPPQEQIDTCVSRMDRERRALYDELEARLISRFGPGTLHPLQSNAEPTDETPVDPDQAERIWELPGLTLRLAIGMDPRFHLPEMVRLIASRDLSYPYPY
;
A
#
# COMPACT_ATOMS: atom_id res chain seq x y z
N MET A 1 -63.48 -57.62 -8.70
CA MET A 1 -63.50 -56.19 -8.27
C MET A 1 -62.04 -55.77 -8.22
N ASN A 2 -61.41 -54.94 -9.06
CA ASN A 2 -61.74 -53.93 -10.09
C ASN A 2 -60.85 -54.25 -11.32
N ARG A 3 -61.22 -54.30 -12.61
CA ARG A 3 -61.93 -53.43 -13.57
C ARG A 3 -61.20 -52.11 -13.96
N PHE A 4 -60.89 -52.04 -15.28
CA PHE A 4 -60.45 -50.94 -16.17
C PHE A 4 -58.95 -50.61 -16.16
N LEU A 5 -58.11 -50.86 -17.19
CA LEU A 5 -58.20 -50.89 -18.67
C LEU A 5 -58.27 -49.50 -19.34
N CYS A 6 -57.40 -49.34 -20.36
CA CYS A 6 -57.29 -48.34 -21.43
C CYS A 6 -56.24 -47.23 -21.20
N LEU A 7 -55.13 -47.16 -21.93
CA LEU A 7 -54.80 -47.17 -23.38
C LEU A 7 -54.33 -45.78 -23.83
N LEU A 8 -53.18 -45.79 -24.52
CA LEU A 8 -52.51 -44.70 -25.21
C LEU A 8 -53.41 -43.93 -26.19
N ALA A 9 -53.13 -42.63 -26.36
CA ALA A 9 -52.84 -41.92 -27.63
C ALA A 9 -52.97 -40.40 -27.37
N LEU A 10 -51.88 -39.66 -27.17
CA LEU A 10 -51.15 -38.88 -28.18
C LEU A 10 -52.06 -38.03 -29.09
N THR A 11 -52.07 -36.70 -28.91
CA THR A 11 -51.63 -35.69 -29.91
C THR A 11 -52.17 -34.27 -29.63
N LEU A 12 -51.22 -33.32 -29.54
CA LEU A 12 -51.23 -31.96 -30.15
C LEU A 12 -52.22 -30.91 -29.57
N LEU A 13 -51.93 -29.63 -29.30
CA LEU A 13 -50.84 -28.68 -29.59
C LEU A 13 -51.07 -27.50 -28.62
N VAL A 14 -50.06 -27.00 -27.88
CA VAL A 14 -49.70 -25.56 -27.77
C VAL A 14 -48.34 -25.48 -27.04
N SER A 15 -47.28 -25.21 -27.79
CA SER A 15 -46.06 -24.53 -27.35
C SER A 15 -45.89 -23.33 -28.30
N PRO A 16 -45.16 -22.23 -27.98
CA PRO A 16 -44.08 -22.09 -27.00
C PRO A 16 -44.24 -20.86 -26.06
N LEU A 17 -43.55 -20.75 -24.93
CA LEU A 17 -42.25 -20.06 -24.79
C LEU A 17 -41.79 -20.06 -23.30
N PRO A 18 -40.49 -19.79 -23.03
CA PRO A 18 -39.75 -20.27 -21.87
C PRO A 18 -39.70 -19.28 -20.70
N GLY A 19 -39.48 -19.84 -19.50
CA GLY A 19 -38.54 -19.28 -18.52
C GLY A 19 -38.94 -18.02 -17.75
N CYS A 20 -39.25 -18.20 -16.46
CA CYS A 20 -38.88 -17.24 -15.41
C CYS A 20 -38.70 -17.99 -14.07
N ARG A 21 -37.55 -18.64 -13.89
CA ARG A 21 -37.01 -18.93 -12.57
C ARG A 21 -36.41 -17.63 -12.04
N SER A 22 -37.15 -16.90 -11.22
CA SER A 22 -36.58 -15.88 -10.34
C SER A 22 -35.90 -16.57 -9.16
N SER A 23 -34.75 -17.20 -9.40
CA SER A 23 -33.77 -17.38 -8.33
C SER A 23 -33.13 -16.02 -8.15
N GLY A 24 -33.61 -15.24 -7.17
CA GLY A 24 -32.92 -14.03 -6.76
C GLY A 24 -31.50 -14.45 -6.41
N ALA A 25 -30.52 -14.02 -7.23
CA ALA A 25 -29.12 -14.15 -6.87
C ALA A 25 -29.00 -13.53 -5.48
N ALA A 26 -28.52 -14.33 -4.51
CA ALA A 26 -28.14 -13.79 -3.23
C ALA A 26 -27.18 -12.63 -3.53
N ALA A 27 -27.55 -11.43 -3.09
CA ALA A 27 -26.65 -10.30 -3.11
C ALA A 27 -25.41 -10.77 -2.34
N THR A 28 -24.34 -11.09 -3.04
CA THR A 28 -23.03 -11.29 -2.46
C THR A 28 -22.70 -9.96 -1.81
N ALA A 29 -22.86 -9.89 -0.48
CA ALA A 29 -22.39 -8.76 0.28
C ALA A 29 -20.93 -8.56 -0.12
N ALA A 30 -20.62 -7.41 -0.71
CA ALA A 30 -19.24 -7.09 -1.05
C ALA A 30 -18.42 -7.22 0.24
N PRO A 31 -17.25 -7.88 0.20
CA PRO A 31 -16.42 -8.02 1.39
C PRO A 31 -16.18 -6.62 1.97
N VAL A 32 -16.41 -6.47 3.28
CA VAL A 32 -16.16 -5.21 3.99
C VAL A 32 -14.66 -4.94 3.88
N GLN A 33 -14.29 -4.00 3.02
CA GLN A 33 -12.90 -3.58 2.87
C GLN A 33 -12.52 -2.66 4.02
N THR A 34 -11.33 -2.87 4.58
CA THR A 34 -10.80 -1.99 5.62
C THR A 34 -10.52 -0.61 5.02
N PRO A 35 -11.04 0.49 5.61
CA PRO A 35 -10.75 1.83 5.12
C PRO A 35 -9.28 2.18 5.33
N LEU A 36 -8.76 3.08 4.48
CA LEU A 36 -7.40 3.61 4.65
C LEU A 36 -7.31 4.36 5.99
N PRO A 37 -6.24 4.17 6.79
CA PRO A 37 -6.04 4.89 8.05
C PRO A 37 -5.97 6.41 7.84
N ASP A 38 -6.42 7.17 8.84
CA ASP A 38 -6.42 8.64 8.83
C ASP A 38 -5.02 9.26 8.75
N VAL A 39 -3.97 8.53 9.16
CA VAL A 39 -2.56 8.92 8.99
C VAL A 39 -2.14 9.08 7.53
N PHE A 40 -2.92 8.58 6.56
CA PHE A 40 -2.72 8.89 5.14
C PHE A 40 -3.29 10.25 4.72
N GLY A 41 -3.93 10.97 5.65
CA GLY A 41 -4.43 12.32 5.46
C GLY A 41 -5.39 12.42 4.27
N PRO A 42 -5.11 13.29 3.28
CA PRO A 42 -6.01 13.49 2.15
C PRO A 42 -5.89 12.39 1.09
N LEU A 43 -4.98 11.42 1.22
CA LEU A 43 -4.82 10.34 0.24
C LEU A 43 -5.97 9.34 0.32
N ASP A 44 -6.33 8.80 -0.84
CA ASP A 44 -7.37 7.78 -1.01
C ASP A 44 -7.06 6.89 -2.22
N TRP A 45 -7.79 5.77 -2.36
CA TRP A 45 -7.60 4.79 -3.44
C TRP A 45 -7.95 5.30 -4.85
N ASN A 46 -8.41 6.53 -4.99
CA ASN A 46 -8.62 7.21 -6.27
C ASN A 46 -7.63 8.36 -6.48
N THR A 47 -6.61 8.48 -5.62
CA THR A 47 -5.54 9.47 -5.80
C THR A 47 -4.77 9.16 -7.08
N ASP A 48 -4.41 10.20 -7.82
CA ASP A 48 -3.64 10.18 -9.05
C ASP A 48 -2.72 11.41 -9.11
N ALA A 49 -1.94 11.55 -10.18
CA ALA A 49 -1.01 12.68 -10.34
C ALA A 49 -1.71 14.05 -10.31
N ALA A 50 -2.89 14.16 -10.92
CA ALA A 50 -3.66 15.42 -10.93
C ALA A 50 -4.12 15.80 -9.51
N ARG A 51 -4.61 14.83 -8.73
CA ARG A 51 -4.98 15.03 -7.33
C ARG A 51 -3.78 15.32 -6.44
N LEU A 52 -2.63 14.69 -6.69
CA LEU A 52 -1.39 15.01 -5.97
C LEU A 52 -0.99 16.48 -6.22
N ARG A 53 -0.97 16.93 -7.48
CA ARG A 53 -0.67 18.34 -7.84
C ARG A 53 -1.66 19.32 -7.20
N ALA A 54 -2.94 18.97 -7.15
CA ALA A 54 -3.97 19.82 -6.56
C ALA A 54 -3.87 19.90 -5.02
N ARG A 55 -3.54 18.78 -4.36
CA ARG A 55 -3.47 18.67 -2.89
C ARG A 55 -2.14 19.17 -2.31
N PHE A 56 -1.05 19.02 -3.04
CA PHE A 56 0.31 19.39 -2.64
C PHE A 56 0.94 20.31 -3.69
N PRO A 57 0.49 21.58 -3.77
CA PRO A 57 0.96 22.52 -4.80
C PRO A 57 2.46 22.84 -4.71
N GLU A 58 3.09 22.62 -3.56
CA GLU A 58 4.53 22.75 -3.35
C GLU A 58 5.35 21.55 -3.86
N ALA A 59 4.71 20.41 -4.08
CA ALA A 59 5.39 19.18 -4.46
C ALA A 59 5.72 19.15 -5.96
N HIS A 60 6.86 18.53 -6.29
CA HIS A 60 7.16 18.18 -7.67
C HIS A 60 6.49 16.85 -8.00
N VAL A 61 5.57 16.83 -8.98
CA VAL A 61 4.78 15.64 -9.31
C VAL A 61 5.12 15.10 -10.69
N GLU A 62 5.73 13.92 -10.70
CA GLU A 62 6.07 13.13 -11.87
C GLU A 62 5.10 11.95 -12.01
N GLU A 63 4.84 11.53 -13.25
CA GLU A 63 4.08 10.30 -13.51
C GLU A 63 4.66 9.57 -14.71
N GLY A 64 4.71 8.24 -14.63
CA GLY A 64 5.33 7.43 -15.67
C GLY A 64 5.28 5.93 -15.36
N PRO A 65 5.89 5.11 -16.24
CA PRO A 65 6.08 3.70 -15.94
C PRO A 65 6.91 3.56 -14.66
N GLY A 66 6.51 2.60 -13.81
CA GLY A 66 7.26 2.29 -12.59
C GLY A 66 8.65 1.76 -12.94
N THR A 67 9.60 1.88 -12.01
CA THR A 67 10.96 1.33 -12.18
C THR A 67 10.99 -0.20 -12.08
N GLU A 68 9.98 -0.78 -11.43
CA GLU A 68 9.83 -2.23 -11.24
C GLU A 68 9.07 -2.88 -12.39
N HIS A 69 9.61 -3.99 -12.90
CA HIS A 69 8.93 -4.80 -13.92
C HIS A 69 8.04 -5.84 -13.24
N SER A 70 6.79 -5.98 -13.68
CA SER A 70 5.86 -6.99 -13.18
C SER A 70 5.66 -8.09 -14.21
N HIS A 71 5.87 -9.34 -13.82
CA HIS A 71 5.56 -10.51 -14.66
C HIS A 71 4.07 -10.86 -14.71
N GLN A 72 3.18 -10.01 -14.19
CA GLN A 72 1.76 -10.28 -14.24
C GLN A 72 1.18 -10.07 -15.63
N VAL A 73 0.12 -10.82 -15.90
CA VAL A 73 -0.67 -10.69 -17.10
C VAL A 73 -2.14 -10.41 -16.77
N ASP A 74 -2.85 -9.71 -17.65
CA ASP A 74 -4.30 -9.57 -17.59
C ASP A 74 -5.04 -10.87 -17.95
N ALA A 75 -6.38 -10.83 -17.96
CA ALA A 75 -7.20 -11.99 -18.28
C ALA A 75 -6.98 -12.48 -19.73
N GLU A 76 -6.44 -11.62 -20.59
CA GLU A 76 -6.13 -11.86 -21.99
C GLU A 76 -4.67 -12.30 -22.20
N GLY A 77 -3.88 -12.42 -21.13
CA GLY A 77 -2.49 -12.86 -21.17
C GLY A 77 -1.47 -11.76 -21.54
N ARG A 78 -1.87 -10.49 -21.52
CA ARG A 78 -0.97 -9.36 -21.80
C ARG A 78 -0.29 -8.89 -20.52
N GLU A 79 1.01 -8.63 -20.60
CA GLU A 79 1.80 -8.15 -19.46
C GLU A 79 1.25 -6.81 -18.93
N LEU A 80 1.07 -6.73 -17.61
CA LEU A 80 0.61 -5.55 -16.93
C LEU A 80 1.80 -4.62 -16.67
N THR A 81 1.75 -3.44 -17.28
CA THR A 81 2.75 -2.40 -17.05
C THR A 81 2.51 -1.71 -15.70
N THR A 82 3.55 -1.60 -14.89
CA THR A 82 3.54 -0.82 -13.64
C THR A 82 3.53 0.67 -13.96
N TRP A 83 2.81 1.45 -13.15
CA TRP A 83 2.68 2.88 -13.30
C TRP A 83 2.75 3.55 -11.95
N GLU A 84 3.43 4.69 -11.89
CA GLU A 84 3.63 5.44 -10.68
C GLU A 84 3.31 6.91 -10.90
N ALA A 85 2.64 7.51 -9.91
CA ALA A 85 2.64 8.95 -9.72
C ALA A 85 3.41 9.23 -8.41
N LEU A 86 4.45 10.04 -8.52
CA LEU A 86 5.35 10.38 -7.41
C LEU A 86 5.28 11.87 -7.15
N ALA A 87 4.92 12.25 -5.92
CA ALA A 87 5.04 13.62 -5.44
C ALA A 87 6.22 13.73 -4.48
N ARG A 88 7.27 14.47 -4.86
CA ARG A 88 8.43 14.76 -4.01
C ARG A 88 8.26 16.09 -3.29
N ASN A 89 8.75 16.18 -2.07
CA ASN A 89 8.69 17.38 -1.22
C ASN A 89 7.26 17.81 -0.82
N ALA A 90 6.32 16.86 -0.74
CA ALA A 90 4.97 17.13 -0.26
C ALA A 90 4.98 17.34 1.26
N ARG A 91 4.19 18.29 1.79
CA ARG A 91 4.01 18.44 3.24
C ARG A 91 2.78 17.65 3.71
N LEU A 92 2.99 16.68 4.59
CA LEU A 92 1.94 15.83 5.14
C LEU A 92 2.16 15.62 6.64
N GLU A 93 1.20 16.05 7.46
CA GLU A 93 1.24 15.78 8.90
C GLU A 93 0.86 14.32 9.21
N PRO A 94 1.49 13.66 10.20
CA PRO A 94 2.55 14.17 11.09
C PRO A 94 3.98 14.02 10.51
N PHE A 95 4.12 13.55 9.28
CA PHE A 95 5.42 13.20 8.69
C PHE A 95 6.32 14.41 8.39
N GLY A 96 5.76 15.59 8.15
CA GLY A 96 6.49 16.75 7.65
C GLY A 96 6.68 16.66 6.13
N THR A 97 7.91 16.84 5.64
CA THR A 97 8.22 16.74 4.20
C THR A 97 8.43 15.29 3.79
N VAL A 98 7.71 14.83 2.76
CA VAL A 98 7.69 13.43 2.33
C VAL A 98 7.73 13.26 0.82
N GLU A 99 8.05 12.03 0.42
CA GLU A 99 7.73 11.46 -0.88
C GLU A 99 6.41 10.67 -0.79
N LEU A 100 5.52 10.91 -1.74
CA LEU A 100 4.25 10.20 -1.86
C LEU A 100 4.23 9.39 -3.15
N HIS A 101 4.09 8.08 -3.05
CA HIS A 101 3.99 7.20 -4.20
C HIS A 101 2.56 6.66 -4.31
N VAL A 102 1.98 6.81 -5.50
CA VAL A 102 0.72 6.16 -5.88
C VAL A 102 1.04 5.18 -6.99
N MET A 103 1.06 3.90 -6.64
CA MET A 103 1.49 2.83 -7.55
C MET A 103 0.29 2.02 -8.01
N ARG A 104 0.25 1.67 -9.30
CA ARG A 104 -0.86 0.95 -9.93
C ARG A 104 -0.38 0.20 -11.17
N PHE A 105 -1.14 -0.81 -11.58
CA PHE A 105 -1.03 -1.26 -12.97
C PHE A 105 -1.70 -0.24 -13.90
N GLU A 106 -1.17 -0.10 -15.11
CA GLU A 106 -1.75 0.77 -16.14
C GLU A 106 -3.26 0.47 -16.31
N ALA A 107 -4.07 1.53 -16.40
CA ALA A 107 -5.53 1.48 -16.48
C ALA A 107 -6.26 0.77 -15.31
N LYS A 108 -5.56 0.35 -14.26
CA LYS A 108 -6.15 -0.15 -13.02
C LYS A 108 -6.12 0.92 -11.92
N PRO A 109 -7.06 0.87 -10.96
CA PRO A 109 -7.01 1.80 -9.85
C PRO A 109 -5.83 1.47 -8.90
N PRO A 110 -5.31 2.45 -8.12
CA PRO A 110 -4.14 2.32 -7.22
C PRO A 110 -3.99 1.00 -6.47
N ALA A 111 -2.89 0.28 -6.66
CA ALA A 111 -2.59 -0.96 -5.94
C ALA A 111 -1.95 -0.68 -4.57
N MET A 112 -1.08 0.32 -4.52
CA MET A 112 -0.36 0.71 -3.31
C MET A 112 -0.27 2.23 -3.15
N LEU A 113 -0.25 2.66 -1.90
CA LEU A 113 0.02 4.04 -1.49
C LEU A 113 1.20 4.00 -0.51
N ILE A 114 2.21 4.82 -0.76
CA ILE A 114 3.41 4.93 0.09
C ILE A 114 3.57 6.37 0.52
N ILE A 115 3.80 6.57 1.82
CA ILE A 115 4.30 7.82 2.40
C ILE A 115 5.67 7.51 2.94
N GLN A 116 6.68 8.25 2.47
CA GLN A 116 8.05 8.07 2.93
C GLN A 116 8.62 9.41 3.36
N ARG A 117 8.98 9.51 4.65
CA ARG A 117 9.91 10.53 5.10
C ARG A 117 11.31 9.98 4.96
N THR A 118 12.16 10.73 4.30
CA THR A 118 13.57 10.38 4.12
C THR A 118 14.42 11.47 4.74
N ASP A 119 15.25 11.05 5.68
CA ASP A 119 16.20 11.90 6.38
C ASP A 119 17.61 11.54 5.88
N SER A 120 18.36 12.53 5.40
CA SER A 120 19.75 12.34 4.96
C SER A 120 20.69 13.10 5.92
N PRO A 121 21.07 12.49 7.07
CA PRO A 121 21.90 13.17 8.07
C PRO A 121 23.22 13.65 7.48
N HIS A 122 23.78 12.92 6.51
CA HIS A 122 24.99 13.35 5.81
C HIS A 122 24.79 14.70 5.10
N GLU A 123 23.72 14.86 4.32
CA GLU A 123 23.46 16.10 3.60
C GLU A 123 23.09 17.26 4.55
N VAL A 124 22.27 16.99 5.56
CA VAL A 124 21.73 18.02 6.45
C VAL A 124 22.75 18.46 7.50
N CYS A 125 23.42 17.51 8.15
CA CYS A 125 24.27 17.80 9.31
C CYS A 125 25.72 18.16 8.95
N THR A 126 26.19 17.81 7.75
CA THR A 126 27.56 18.15 7.31
C THR A 126 27.62 19.39 6.43
N ALA A 127 26.47 19.98 6.08
CA ALA A 127 26.39 21.20 5.30
C ALA A 127 27.22 22.33 5.93
N GLY A 128 28.19 22.84 5.18
CA GLY A 128 29.09 23.91 5.66
C GLY A 128 30.25 23.45 6.54
N ASN A 129 30.53 22.15 6.61
CA ASN A 129 31.63 21.55 7.37
C ASN A 129 31.71 22.00 8.84
N PRO A 130 30.63 21.84 9.63
CA PRO A 130 30.65 22.21 11.04
C PRO A 130 31.58 21.30 11.85
N PRO A 131 31.96 21.69 13.08
CA PRO A 131 32.69 20.83 14.00
C PRO A 131 31.96 19.52 14.30
N GLN A 132 32.70 18.43 14.56
CA GLN A 132 32.14 17.10 14.80
C GLN A 132 31.05 17.08 15.88
N GLU A 133 31.23 17.81 16.99
CA GLU A 133 30.23 17.90 18.07
C GLU A 133 28.87 18.42 17.57
N GLN A 134 28.87 19.35 16.61
CA GLN A 134 27.63 19.87 16.02
C GLN A 134 27.01 18.86 15.05
N ILE A 135 27.83 18.11 14.32
CA ILE A 135 27.38 16.99 13.47
C ILE A 135 26.68 15.95 14.35
N ASP A 136 27.34 15.48 15.41
CA ASP A 136 26.80 14.46 16.32
C ASP A 136 25.50 14.91 16.98
N THR A 137 25.42 16.18 17.39
CA THR A 137 24.21 16.77 17.96
C THR A 137 23.07 16.82 16.95
N CYS A 138 23.37 17.16 15.69
CA CYS A 138 22.39 17.20 14.60
C CYS A 138 21.86 15.81 14.25
N VAL A 139 22.75 14.82 14.07
CA VAL A 139 22.39 13.42 13.79
C VAL A 139 21.52 12.87 14.92
N SER A 140 21.96 13.02 16.17
CA SER A 140 21.20 12.55 17.34
C SER A 140 19.82 13.20 17.44
N ARG A 141 19.66 14.46 17.00
CA ARG A 141 18.35 15.13 16.97
C ARG A 141 17.46 14.52 15.89
N MET A 142 17.99 14.30 14.69
CA MET A 142 17.25 13.69 13.58
C MET A 142 16.80 12.27 13.92
N ASP A 143 17.66 11.46 14.53
CA ASP A 143 17.30 10.10 14.97
C ASP A 143 16.13 10.11 15.97
N ARG A 144 16.17 11.03 16.96
CA ARG A 144 15.06 11.18 17.91
C ARG A 144 13.77 11.61 17.24
N GLU A 145 13.84 12.56 16.30
CA GLU A 145 12.67 13.03 15.55
C GLU A 145 12.08 11.90 14.68
N ARG A 146 12.94 11.11 14.04
CA ARG A 146 12.53 9.93 13.24
C ARG A 146 11.85 8.88 14.12
N ARG A 147 12.47 8.54 15.25
CA ARG A 147 11.92 7.55 16.19
C ARG A 147 10.60 8.01 16.79
N ALA A 148 10.50 9.28 17.18
CA ALA A 148 9.26 9.84 17.70
C ALA A 148 8.11 9.78 16.68
N LEU A 149 8.39 10.07 15.41
CA LEU A 149 7.40 9.92 14.33
C LEU A 149 6.95 8.46 14.18
N TYR A 150 7.89 7.51 14.15
CA TYR A 150 7.54 6.09 14.06
C TYR A 150 6.67 5.64 15.25
N ASP A 151 7.09 5.96 16.48
CA ASP A 151 6.38 5.58 17.70
C ASP A 151 4.96 6.19 17.74
N GLU A 152 4.79 7.44 17.26
CA GLU A 152 3.48 8.08 17.14
C GLU A 152 2.56 7.35 16.15
N LEU A 153 3.07 7.03 14.95
CA LEU A 153 2.32 6.31 13.93
C LEU A 153 1.98 4.89 14.40
N GLU A 154 2.96 4.21 15.01
CA GLU A 154 2.79 2.89 15.60
C GLU A 154 1.68 2.91 16.65
N ALA A 155 1.70 3.83 17.60
CA ALA A 155 0.68 3.93 18.64
C ALA A 155 -0.73 4.11 18.07
N ARG A 156 -0.88 4.96 17.03
CA ARG A 156 -2.16 5.16 16.33
C ARG A 156 -2.65 3.89 15.65
N LEU A 157 -1.77 3.20 14.91
CA LEU A 157 -2.11 1.96 14.22
C LEU A 157 -2.40 0.82 15.20
N ILE A 158 -1.64 0.71 16.29
CA ILE A 158 -1.86 -0.28 17.35
C ILE A 158 -3.21 -0.05 18.03
N SER A 159 -3.54 1.20 18.37
CA SER A 159 -4.82 1.52 18.98
C SER A 159 -6.01 1.13 18.08
N ARG A 160 -5.83 1.17 16.75
CA ARG A 160 -6.90 0.92 15.79
C ARG A 160 -7.02 -0.53 15.34
N PHE A 161 -5.89 -1.22 15.17
CA PHE A 161 -5.78 -2.52 14.48
C PHE A 161 -5.10 -3.61 15.32
N GLY A 162 -4.63 -3.30 16.54
CA GLY A 162 -3.86 -4.22 17.38
C GLY A 162 -2.36 -4.19 17.08
N PRO A 163 -1.54 -5.03 17.73
CA PRO A 163 -0.08 -4.86 17.81
C PRO A 163 0.69 -4.99 16.49
N GLY A 164 0.12 -5.62 15.46
CA GLY A 164 0.86 -5.98 14.24
C GLY A 164 2.00 -6.97 14.51
N THR A 165 2.58 -7.51 13.44
CA THR A 165 3.74 -8.42 13.53
C THR A 165 5.01 -7.66 13.17
N LEU A 166 6.06 -7.78 13.98
CA LEU A 166 7.35 -7.13 13.72
C LEU A 166 8.25 -8.08 12.93
N HIS A 167 8.86 -7.55 11.87
CA HIS A 167 9.78 -8.26 10.98
C HIS A 167 11.06 -7.43 10.80
N PRO A 168 12.20 -8.07 10.50
CA PRO A 168 13.36 -7.36 9.99
C PRO A 168 13.01 -6.51 8.77
N LEU A 169 13.51 -5.29 8.71
CA LEU A 169 13.42 -4.48 7.51
C LEU A 169 14.43 -5.00 6.49
N GLN A 170 13.96 -5.81 5.53
CA GLN A 170 14.79 -6.35 4.45
C GLN A 170 15.44 -5.21 3.66
N SER A 171 16.76 -5.09 3.77
CA SER A 171 17.57 -4.11 3.05
C SER A 171 18.66 -4.81 2.25
N ASN A 172 18.95 -4.26 1.07
CA ASN A 172 20.13 -4.67 0.30
C ASN A 172 21.45 -4.21 0.99
N ALA A 173 21.34 -3.37 2.02
CA ALA A 173 22.48 -2.72 2.65
C ALA A 173 23.23 -3.61 3.65
N GLU A 174 22.54 -4.52 4.35
CA GLU A 174 23.12 -5.51 5.28
C GLU A 174 22.05 -6.56 5.68
N PRO A 175 22.42 -7.83 5.93
CA PRO A 175 21.46 -8.84 6.38
C PRO A 175 20.97 -8.50 7.80
N THR A 176 19.71 -8.12 7.92
CA THR A 176 19.06 -7.85 9.22
C THR A 176 18.20 -9.03 9.67
N ASP A 177 18.31 -10.19 9.00
CA ASP A 177 17.60 -11.45 9.32
C ASP A 177 18.00 -12.04 10.71
N GLU A 178 18.68 -11.24 11.53
CA GLU A 178 19.08 -11.60 12.88
C GLU A 178 17.88 -11.58 13.83
N THR A 179 17.85 -12.56 14.72
CA THR A 179 16.95 -12.59 15.87
C THR A 179 17.79 -12.29 17.11
N PRO A 180 17.45 -11.29 17.94
CA PRO A 180 16.23 -10.48 17.91
C PRO A 180 16.19 -9.44 16.78
N VAL A 181 14.98 -9.08 16.34
CA VAL A 181 14.76 -8.00 15.36
C VAL A 181 15.28 -6.68 15.94
N ASP A 182 16.13 -5.99 15.18
CA ASP A 182 16.59 -4.65 15.54
C ASP A 182 15.42 -3.65 15.44
N PRO A 183 14.99 -3.02 16.55
CA PRO A 183 13.87 -2.08 16.54
C PRO A 183 14.13 -0.81 15.72
N ASP A 184 15.38 -0.48 15.41
CA ASP A 184 15.73 0.68 14.58
C ASP A 184 15.87 0.32 13.09
N GLN A 185 15.76 -0.97 12.75
CA GLN A 185 15.79 -1.51 11.39
C GLN A 185 14.70 -2.59 11.24
N ALA A 186 13.44 -2.16 11.32
CA ALA A 186 12.29 -3.06 11.37
C ALA A 186 11.10 -2.58 10.52
N GLU A 187 10.25 -3.54 10.17
CA GLU A 187 8.93 -3.31 9.57
C GLU A 187 7.85 -3.99 10.41
N ARG A 188 6.82 -3.23 10.78
CA ARG A 188 5.61 -3.74 11.43
C ARG A 188 4.50 -3.90 10.41
N ILE A 189 3.89 -5.08 10.37
CA ILE A 189 2.89 -5.47 9.36
C ILE A 189 1.54 -5.78 10.01
N TRP A 190 0.46 -5.28 9.40
CA TRP A 190 -0.91 -5.67 9.70
C TRP A 190 -1.57 -6.24 8.45
N GLU A 191 -2.07 -7.47 8.54
CA GLU A 191 -2.88 -8.10 7.50
C GLU A 191 -4.37 -7.93 7.86
N LEU A 192 -5.05 -7.04 7.13
CA LEU A 192 -6.44 -6.67 7.36
C LEU A 192 -7.31 -7.08 6.16
N PRO A 193 -8.63 -7.24 6.32
CA PRO A 193 -9.51 -7.56 5.20
C PRO A 193 -9.39 -6.53 4.06
N GLY A 194 -8.82 -6.98 2.93
CA GLY A 194 -8.62 -6.17 1.72
C GLY A 194 -7.51 -5.11 1.81
N LEU A 195 -6.66 -5.16 2.84
CA LEU A 195 -5.63 -4.15 3.09
C LEU A 195 -4.46 -4.76 3.88
N THR A 196 -3.25 -4.60 3.38
CA THR A 196 -2.02 -4.81 4.17
C THR A 196 -1.41 -3.45 4.48
N LEU A 197 -1.16 -3.20 5.76
CA LEU A 197 -0.44 -2.01 6.22
C LEU A 197 0.97 -2.40 6.65
N ARG A 198 1.96 -1.58 6.29
CA ARG A 198 3.35 -1.75 6.71
C ARG A 198 3.89 -0.42 7.19
N LEU A 199 4.45 -0.39 8.39
CA LEU A 199 5.16 0.76 8.94
C LEU A 199 6.61 0.35 9.19
N ALA A 200 7.54 1.03 8.55
CA ALA A 200 8.96 0.73 8.64
C ALA A 200 9.76 1.92 9.18
N ILE A 201 10.86 1.60 9.85
CA ILE A 201 11.91 2.53 10.27
C ILE A 201 13.28 1.89 9.96
N GLY A 202 14.22 2.71 9.51
CA GLY A 202 15.61 2.29 9.31
C GLY A 202 16.21 2.85 8.03
N MET A 203 17.27 2.23 7.52
CA MET A 203 17.86 2.56 6.23
C MET A 203 16.89 2.20 5.09
N ASP A 204 16.72 3.12 4.12
CA ASP A 204 15.90 2.87 2.93
C ASP A 204 16.45 1.64 2.19
N PRO A 205 15.68 0.55 2.03
CA PRO A 205 16.20 -0.70 1.48
C PRO A 205 16.69 -0.62 0.03
N ARG A 206 16.32 0.45 -0.69
CA ARG A 206 16.80 0.77 -2.04
C ARG A 206 18.23 1.32 -2.06
N PHE A 207 18.73 1.82 -0.92
CA PHE A 207 20.01 2.52 -0.82
C PHE A 207 20.77 2.12 0.46
N HIS A 208 22.09 2.38 0.54
CA HIS A 208 22.83 2.17 1.81
C HIS A 208 22.60 3.32 2.81
N LEU A 209 22.17 4.47 2.31
CA LEU A 209 21.69 5.68 2.98
C LEU A 209 20.81 6.36 1.92
N PRO A 210 19.68 7.01 2.23
CA PRO A 210 19.31 7.65 3.51
C PRO A 210 18.46 6.80 4.48
N GLU A 211 18.23 7.32 5.68
CA GLU A 211 17.33 6.71 6.69
C GLU A 211 15.89 7.17 6.48
N MET A 212 14.91 6.38 6.91
CA MET A 212 13.51 6.61 6.60
C MET A 212 12.53 6.18 7.70
N VAL A 213 11.34 6.77 7.63
CA VAL A 213 10.10 6.22 8.16
C VAL A 213 9.13 6.10 7.00
N ARG A 214 8.64 4.89 6.76
CA ARG A 214 7.81 4.57 5.58
C ARG A 214 6.51 3.90 6.00
N LEU A 215 5.39 4.47 5.59
CA LEU A 215 4.06 3.90 5.79
C LEU A 215 3.47 3.49 4.44
N ILE A 216 2.99 2.26 4.37
CA ILE A 216 2.49 1.66 3.13
C ILE A 216 1.13 1.05 3.37
N ALA A 217 0.24 1.28 2.41
CA ALA A 217 -1.02 0.59 2.27
C ALA A 217 -1.04 -0.13 0.93
N SER A 218 -1.24 -1.45 0.94
CA SER A 218 -1.42 -2.26 -0.25
C SER A 218 -2.77 -2.96 -0.21
N ARG A 219 -3.50 -2.94 -1.33
CA ARG A 219 -4.72 -3.74 -1.53
C ARG A 219 -4.54 -4.84 -2.57
N ASP A 220 -3.42 -4.81 -3.28
CA ASP A 220 -3.05 -5.79 -4.28
C ASP A 220 -1.60 -6.22 -4.03
N LEU A 221 -1.46 -7.30 -3.23
CA LEU A 221 -0.17 -7.87 -2.85
C LEU A 221 0.61 -8.48 -4.02
N SER A 222 -0.05 -8.60 -5.18
CA SER A 222 0.60 -9.08 -6.38
C SER A 222 1.40 -7.97 -7.07
N TYR A 223 1.08 -6.69 -6.81
CA TYR A 223 1.87 -5.57 -7.29
C TYR A 223 3.29 -5.62 -6.69
N PRO A 224 4.36 -5.48 -7.50
CA PRO A 224 5.72 -5.60 -7.00
C PRO A 224 5.97 -4.53 -5.92
N TYR A 225 6.35 -5.01 -4.74
CA TYR A 225 6.81 -4.16 -3.66
C TYR A 225 8.20 -3.65 -4.01
N PRO A 226 8.43 -2.33 -4.12
CA PRO A 226 9.77 -1.82 -4.31
C PRO A 226 10.56 -2.08 -3.02
N TYR A 227 11.51 -3.01 -3.08
CA TYR A 227 12.49 -3.26 -2.03
C TYR A 227 13.60 -2.21 -2.14
#